data_AF-A0A5A5RH46-F1
#
_entry.id   AF-A0A5A5RH46-F1
#
_cell.length_a   1.000
_cell.length_b   1.000
_cell.length_c   1.000
_cell.angle_alpha   90.00
_cell.angle_beta   90.00
_cell.angle_gamma   90.00
#
_symmetry.space_group_name_H-M   'P 1'
#
loop_
_entity.id
_entity.type
_entity.pdbx_description
1 polymer ?
#
loop_
_entity_poly.entity_id
_entity_poly.type
_entity_poly.pdbx_seq_one_letter_code
_entity_poly.pdbx_strand_id
1 'polypeptide(L)'
;MPLKSSLCYSVALATVATATLAPVASAATFNFSYTSSAGTITATVDGTLQLDNNTVFVSSISNTTFNGSPAPALPFVGSFAGVISSGSVTGQAVLSLDGSGLDFAACDNTACSSSGFGFSPPNVVGNPFDLFASIGGYGSVPLPGGELFVLANYSLTPVPEPATVLGLLSVAGVGLLCKGRKLEG
;
A
#
# COMPACT_ATOMS: atom_id res chain seq x y z
N MET A 1 -32.69 -18.87 -60.07
CA MET A 1 -33.08 -17.54 -59.54
C MET A 1 -32.86 -17.56 -58.04
N PRO A 2 -31.91 -16.77 -57.51
CA PRO A 2 -31.57 -16.73 -56.09
C PRO A 2 -32.40 -15.66 -55.36
N LEU A 3 -32.74 -15.87 -54.08
CA LEU A 3 -32.60 -14.87 -53.00
C LEU A 3 -33.17 -15.38 -51.67
N LYS A 4 -32.49 -14.98 -50.59
CA LYS A 4 -32.91 -14.85 -49.18
C LYS A 4 -32.62 -16.01 -48.21
N SER A 5 -31.49 -15.87 -47.54
CA SER A 5 -31.35 -16.09 -46.09
C SER A 5 -30.11 -15.29 -45.64
N SER A 6 -30.17 -13.97 -45.63
CA SER A 6 -30.69 -13.12 -44.54
C SER A 6 -30.09 -13.44 -43.17
N LEU A 7 -29.01 -12.71 -42.87
CA LEU A 7 -28.65 -12.23 -41.53
C LEU A 7 -28.45 -13.31 -40.43
N CYS A 8 -27.36 -14.08 -40.50
CA CYS A 8 -26.69 -14.60 -39.30
C CYS A 8 -25.41 -13.83 -38.94
N TYR A 9 -25.12 -12.72 -39.63
CA TYR A 9 -24.08 -11.76 -39.25
C TYR A 9 -24.64 -10.70 -38.28
N SER A 10 -25.34 -11.14 -37.25
CA SER A 10 -25.51 -10.30 -36.07
C SER A 10 -24.23 -10.43 -35.26
N VAL A 11 -23.25 -9.61 -35.63
CA VAL A 11 -22.13 -9.24 -34.75
C VAL A 11 -22.77 -8.81 -33.44
N ALA A 12 -22.76 -9.73 -32.47
CA ALA A 12 -23.03 -9.41 -31.09
C ALA A 12 -21.87 -8.53 -30.65
N LEU A 13 -22.02 -7.23 -30.90
CA LEU A 13 -21.17 -6.19 -30.37
C LEU A 13 -21.41 -6.23 -28.86
N ALA A 14 -20.62 -7.06 -28.18
CA ALA A 14 -20.55 -7.13 -26.73
C ALA A 14 -20.11 -5.74 -26.29
N THR A 15 -21.09 -4.92 -25.92
CA THR A 15 -20.89 -3.67 -25.21
C THR A 15 -20.32 -4.09 -23.86
N VAL A 16 -18.99 -4.07 -23.78
CA VAL A 16 -18.28 -4.09 -22.51
C VAL A 16 -18.75 -2.82 -21.80
N ALA A 17 -19.73 -2.99 -20.91
CA ALA A 17 -20.10 -1.96 -19.97
C ALA A 17 -18.87 -1.74 -19.09
N THR A 18 -18.08 -0.73 -19.43
CA THR A 18 -17.08 -0.17 -18.52
C THR A 18 -17.86 0.40 -17.35
N ALA A 19 -18.09 -0.44 -16.34
CA ALA A 19 -18.54 0.00 -15.04
C ALA A 19 -17.47 0.99 -14.55
N THR A 20 -17.81 2.28 -14.62
CA THR A 20 -17.04 3.34 -13.97
C THR A 20 -17.15 3.11 -12.47
N LEU A 21 -16.29 2.24 -11.95
CA LEU A 21 -16.08 2.10 -10.51
C LEU A 21 -15.67 3.49 -10.03
N ALA A 22 -16.53 4.12 -9.21
CA ALA A 22 -16.12 5.30 -8.48
C ALA A 22 -14.82 4.94 -7.72
N PRO A 23 -13.81 5.82 -7.71
CA PRO A 23 -12.63 5.57 -6.89
C PRO A 23 -13.13 5.41 -5.45
N VAL A 24 -12.85 4.25 -4.87
CA VAL A 24 -13.10 3.96 -3.46
C VAL A 24 -11.76 3.80 -2.79
N ALA A 25 -11.65 4.30 -1.56
CA ALA A 25 -10.48 3.99 -0.75
C ALA A 25 -10.40 2.46 -0.58
N SER A 26 -9.24 1.89 -0.89
CA SER A 26 -9.07 0.43 -0.93
C SER A 26 -8.07 0.00 0.12
N ALA A 27 -8.43 -1.01 0.92
CA ALA A 27 -7.43 -1.76 1.67
C ALA A 27 -6.45 -2.38 0.68
N ALA A 28 -5.16 -2.30 0.99
CA ALA A 28 -4.09 -2.82 0.17
C ALA A 28 -2.86 -3.13 1.02
N THR A 29 -2.04 -4.03 0.51
CA THR A 29 -0.72 -4.32 1.05
C THR A 29 0.34 -3.67 0.15
N PHE A 30 1.39 -3.13 0.75
CA PHE A 30 2.47 -2.42 0.08
C PHE A 30 3.82 -3.01 0.48
N ASN A 31 4.75 -3.05 -0.48
CA ASN A 31 6.17 -3.25 -0.19
C ASN A 31 6.79 -1.90 0.08
N PHE A 32 7.33 -1.74 1.29
CA PHE A 32 8.06 -0.57 1.72
C PHE A 32 9.57 -0.82 1.71
N SER A 33 10.33 0.17 1.27
CA SER A 33 11.78 0.23 1.42
C SER A 33 12.24 1.66 1.66
N TYR A 34 13.16 1.84 2.60
CA TYR A 34 13.89 3.09 2.77
C TYR A 34 15.36 2.83 3.07
N THR A 35 16.25 3.55 2.37
CA THR A 35 17.69 3.50 2.62
C THR A 35 18.18 4.78 3.29
N SER A 36 18.64 4.65 4.52
CA SER A 36 19.29 5.71 5.31
C SER A 36 20.81 5.53 5.31
N SER A 37 21.55 6.44 5.94
CA SER A 37 22.99 6.27 6.15
C SER A 37 23.31 5.09 7.09
N ALA A 38 22.37 4.70 7.95
CA ALA A 38 22.53 3.55 8.84
C ALA A 38 22.28 2.19 8.13
N GLY A 39 21.50 2.19 7.05
CA GLY A 39 21.17 0.98 6.29
C GLY A 39 19.80 1.02 5.64
N THR A 40 19.44 -0.10 5.01
CA THR A 40 18.17 -0.28 4.30
C THR A 40 17.16 -1.01 5.18
N ILE A 41 15.99 -0.42 5.33
CA ILE A 41 14.82 -1.01 5.97
C ILE A 41 13.87 -1.49 4.87
N THR A 42 13.36 -2.71 4.98
CA THR A 42 12.25 -3.18 4.15
C THR A 42 11.13 -3.68 5.03
N ALA A 43 9.89 -3.55 4.58
CA ALA A 43 8.74 -4.06 5.31
C ALA A 43 7.54 -4.30 4.40
N THR A 44 6.58 -5.07 4.92
CA THR A 44 5.22 -5.15 4.39
C THR A 44 4.36 -4.17 5.18
N VAL A 45 3.68 -3.28 4.47
CA VAL A 45 2.79 -2.27 5.04
C VAL A 45 1.37 -2.60 4.63
N ASP A 46 0.48 -2.74 5.61
CA ASP A 46 -0.96 -2.89 5.34
C ASP A 46 -1.65 -1.58 5.69
N GLY A 47 -2.50 -1.11 4.78
CA GLY A 47 -3.16 0.17 4.95
C GLY A 47 -4.28 0.38 3.95
N THR A 48 -4.83 1.59 3.95
CA THR A 48 -5.88 2.00 3.01
C THR A 48 -5.35 3.09 2.09
N LEU A 49 -5.30 2.81 0.78
CA LEU A 49 -5.03 3.82 -0.24
C LEU A 49 -6.21 4.77 -0.33
N GLN A 50 -5.93 6.06 -0.20
CA GLN A 50 -6.94 7.11 -0.22
C GLN A 50 -7.35 7.49 -1.66
N LEU A 51 -8.41 8.30 -1.76
CA LEU A 51 -9.06 8.68 -3.02
C LEU A 51 -8.17 9.49 -3.97
N ASP A 52 -7.14 10.16 -3.43
CA ASP A 52 -6.12 10.88 -4.19
C ASP A 52 -5.11 9.94 -4.89
N ASN A 53 -5.24 8.62 -4.66
CA ASN A 53 -4.41 7.60 -5.28
C ASN A 53 -2.91 7.76 -4.97
N ASN A 54 -2.58 8.36 -3.83
CA ASN A 54 -1.21 8.56 -3.36
C ASN A 54 -1.06 8.31 -1.85
N THR A 55 -1.93 8.88 -1.02
CA THR A 55 -1.87 8.79 0.44
C THR A 55 -2.31 7.41 0.92
N VAL A 56 -1.57 6.83 1.86
CA VAL A 56 -1.85 5.55 2.50
C VAL A 56 -1.99 5.76 4.00
N PHE A 57 -3.17 5.47 4.52
CA PHE A 57 -3.40 5.39 5.96
C PHE A 57 -2.96 4.02 6.45
N VAL A 58 -1.81 3.99 7.11
CA VAL A 58 -1.18 2.74 7.55
C VAL A 58 -1.93 2.20 8.76
N SER A 59 -2.26 0.92 8.71
CA SER A 59 -2.90 0.17 9.80
C SER A 59 -1.90 -0.71 10.55
N SER A 60 -0.96 -1.33 9.83
CA SER A 60 0.08 -2.16 10.42
C SER A 60 1.31 -2.26 9.54
N ILE A 61 2.42 -2.68 10.16
CA ILE A 61 3.66 -3.02 9.49
C ILE A 61 4.12 -4.40 9.95
N SER A 62 4.65 -5.20 9.03
CA SER A 62 5.09 -6.57 9.29
C SER A 62 6.29 -6.93 8.40
N ASN A 63 6.88 -8.12 8.64
CA ASN A 63 8.01 -8.65 7.87
C ASN A 63 9.17 -7.65 7.73
N THR A 64 9.42 -6.90 8.80
CA THR A 64 10.44 -5.87 8.84
C THR A 64 11.84 -6.50 8.79
N THR A 65 12.68 -5.99 7.90
CA THR A 65 14.09 -6.35 7.81
C THR A 65 14.96 -5.10 7.85
N PHE A 66 16.18 -5.26 8.37
CA PHE A 66 17.22 -4.25 8.34
C PHE A 66 18.48 -4.86 7.72
N ASN A 67 18.99 -4.25 6.65
CA ASN A 67 20.09 -4.75 5.84
C ASN A 67 19.87 -6.22 5.40
N GLY A 68 18.63 -6.57 5.06
CA GLY A 68 18.23 -7.91 4.61
C GLY A 68 18.13 -8.97 5.71
N SER A 69 18.35 -8.63 6.98
CA SER A 69 18.17 -9.52 8.12
C SER A 69 16.89 -9.21 8.89
N PRO A 70 16.20 -10.20 9.48
CA PRO A 70 15.00 -9.95 10.30
C PRO A 70 15.27 -8.92 11.40
N ALA A 71 14.41 -7.90 11.49
CA ALA A 71 14.49 -6.85 12.48
C ALA A 71 13.43 -7.05 13.59
N PRO A 72 13.55 -6.39 14.77
CA PRO A 72 12.56 -6.48 15.84
C PRO A 72 11.16 -6.08 15.37
N ALA A 73 10.12 -6.82 15.76
CA ALA A 73 8.75 -6.50 15.36
C ALA A 73 8.29 -5.12 15.87
N LEU A 74 7.49 -4.42 15.06
CA LEU A 74 6.96 -3.09 15.37
C LEU A 74 5.42 -3.12 15.43
N PRO A 75 4.82 -3.61 16.53
CA PRO A 75 3.37 -3.77 16.63
C PRO A 75 2.62 -2.44 16.80
N PHE A 76 3.32 -1.33 17.08
CA PHE A 76 2.70 -0.02 17.26
C PHE A 76 3.02 0.87 16.06
N VAL A 77 1.98 1.38 15.42
CA VAL A 77 2.08 2.29 14.28
C VAL A 77 1.19 3.52 14.53
N GLY A 78 1.69 4.71 14.21
CA GLY A 78 0.98 5.97 14.42
C GLY A 78 1.64 7.17 13.74
N SER A 79 1.21 8.37 14.09
CA SER A 79 1.80 9.63 13.65
C SER A 79 3.12 9.86 14.38
N PHE A 80 4.15 10.27 13.65
CA PHE A 80 5.43 10.68 14.22
C PHE A 80 5.27 11.96 15.05
N ALA A 81 4.51 12.94 14.53
CA ALA A 81 4.16 14.14 15.27
C ALA A 81 3.40 13.80 16.57
N GLY A 82 2.54 12.77 16.53
CA GLY A 82 1.86 12.21 17.70
C GLY A 82 2.83 11.69 18.75
N VAL A 83 3.85 10.92 18.34
CA VAL A 83 4.91 10.42 19.24
C VAL A 83 5.66 11.57 19.91
N ILE A 84 6.09 12.58 19.15
CA ILE A 84 6.86 13.71 19.70
C ILE A 84 6.02 14.56 20.66
N SER A 85 4.75 14.79 20.34
CA SER A 85 3.88 15.67 21.14
C SER A 85 3.32 14.99 22.40
N SER A 86 3.01 13.70 22.34
CA SER A 86 2.36 12.96 23.43
C SER A 86 3.29 12.02 24.20
N GLY A 87 4.49 11.75 23.67
CA GLY A 87 5.40 10.73 24.19
C GLY A 87 4.93 9.29 23.94
N SER A 88 3.89 9.10 23.11
CA SER A 88 3.33 7.80 22.78
C SER A 88 2.87 7.72 21.33
N VAL A 89 2.94 6.53 20.72
CA VAL A 89 2.36 6.24 19.40
C VAL A 89 0.86 6.49 19.45
N THR A 90 0.45 7.56 18.80
CA THR A 90 -0.93 8.03 18.69
C THR A 90 -1.13 8.68 17.32
N GLY A 91 -2.38 8.96 16.96
CA GLY A 91 -2.71 9.59 15.68
C GLY A 91 -2.66 8.62 14.49
N GLN A 92 -3.07 9.11 13.33
CA GLN A 92 -3.08 8.33 12.09
C GLN A 92 -1.67 8.30 11.50
N ALA A 93 -1.16 7.10 11.22
CA ALA A 93 0.06 6.92 10.47
C ALA A 93 -0.20 7.16 8.97
N VAL A 94 0.62 8.00 8.35
CA VAL A 94 0.47 8.43 6.96
C VAL A 94 1.77 8.20 6.20
N LEU A 95 1.68 7.38 5.15
CA LEU A 95 2.69 7.27 4.10
C LEU A 95 2.08 7.71 2.76
N SER A 96 2.91 7.86 1.74
CA SER A 96 2.46 8.21 0.38
C SER A 96 3.28 7.50 -0.68
N LEU A 97 2.70 7.21 -1.84
CA LEU A 97 3.40 6.54 -2.94
C LEU A 97 4.53 7.43 -3.52
N ASP A 98 4.33 8.74 -3.53
CA ASP A 98 5.29 9.74 -4.02
C ASP A 98 6.24 10.28 -2.95
N GLY A 99 6.13 9.83 -1.71
CA GLY A 99 6.97 10.25 -0.59
C GLY A 99 6.68 11.66 -0.06
N SER A 100 5.58 12.30 -0.44
CA SER A 100 5.16 13.60 0.10
C SER A 100 4.29 13.46 1.37
N GLY A 101 4.39 14.43 2.28
CA GLY A 101 3.48 14.53 3.45
C GLY A 101 3.55 13.33 4.39
N LEU A 102 4.73 12.77 4.60
CA LEU A 102 4.94 11.61 5.45
C LEU A 102 4.80 11.99 6.93
N ASP A 103 3.97 11.24 7.66
CA ASP A 103 3.85 11.35 9.10
C ASP A 103 3.62 9.97 9.68
N PHE A 104 4.73 9.28 9.97
CA PHE A 104 4.71 7.86 10.24
C PHE A 104 5.73 7.51 11.30
N ALA A 105 5.30 6.76 12.32
CA ALA A 105 6.18 6.10 13.26
C ALA A 105 5.75 4.65 13.43
N ALA A 106 6.72 3.75 13.41
CA ALA A 106 6.56 2.34 13.76
C ALA A 106 7.53 1.96 14.87
N CYS A 107 7.01 1.39 15.95
CA CYS A 107 7.72 1.21 17.20
C CYS A 107 7.45 -0.16 17.84
N ASP A 108 8.45 -0.66 18.56
CA ASP A 108 8.39 -1.90 19.33
C ASP A 108 7.56 -1.77 20.62
N ASN A 109 7.45 -0.54 21.12
CA ASN A 109 6.62 -0.17 22.26
C ASN A 109 5.90 1.17 22.00
N THR A 110 4.92 1.49 22.81
CA THR A 110 4.14 2.72 22.66
C THR A 110 4.97 3.99 22.83
N ALA A 111 6.08 3.96 23.57
CA ALA A 111 6.92 5.14 23.79
C ALA A 111 8.00 5.34 22.71
N CYS A 112 8.12 4.43 21.74
CA CYS A 112 9.18 4.45 20.72
C CYS A 112 10.59 4.61 21.33
N SER A 113 10.86 3.95 22.46
CA SER A 113 12.09 4.18 23.22
C SER A 113 13.22 3.20 22.91
N SER A 114 12.94 2.09 22.22
CA SER A 114 13.87 0.96 22.12
C SER A 114 14.19 0.59 20.68
N SER A 115 13.19 0.28 19.86
CA SER A 115 13.38 0.02 18.44
C SER A 115 12.24 0.62 17.63
N GLY A 116 12.59 1.20 16.49
CA GLY A 116 11.60 1.80 15.62
C GLY A 116 12.23 2.69 14.57
N PHE A 117 11.39 3.14 13.66
CA PHE A 117 11.76 4.12 12.66
C PHE A 117 10.53 4.93 12.24
N GLY A 118 10.78 6.06 11.59
CA GLY A 118 9.70 6.88 11.12
C GLY A 118 10.13 8.07 10.29
N PHE A 119 9.13 8.78 9.80
CA PHE A 119 9.25 10.00 9.04
C PHE A 119 8.56 11.11 9.82
N SER A 120 9.34 12.10 10.22
CA SER A 120 8.86 13.32 10.85
C SER A 120 8.48 14.32 9.76
N PRO A 121 7.25 14.85 9.78
CA PRO A 121 6.90 15.97 8.92
C PRO A 121 7.66 17.24 9.35
N PRO A 122 7.69 18.27 8.49
CA PRO A 122 8.36 19.52 8.80
C PRO A 122 7.75 20.21 10.02
N ASN A 123 8.60 20.91 10.75
CA ASN A 123 8.34 21.72 11.94
C ASN A 123 7.95 20.96 13.22
N VAL A 124 7.98 19.62 13.22
CA VAL A 124 7.72 18.82 14.43
C VAL A 124 8.88 18.90 15.43
N VAL A 125 10.12 18.82 14.93
CA VAL A 125 11.35 18.86 15.75
C VAL A 125 12.18 20.12 15.49
N GLY A 126 11.53 21.21 15.08
CA GLY A 126 12.19 22.48 14.77
C GLY A 126 13.00 22.48 13.45
N ASN A 127 12.79 21.49 12.59
CA ASN A 127 13.39 21.41 11.26
C ASN A 127 12.33 21.69 10.17
N PRO A 128 12.56 22.55 9.16
CA PRO A 128 11.57 22.86 8.13
C PRO A 128 11.41 21.79 7.04
N PHE A 129 12.12 20.67 7.11
CA PHE A 129 12.11 19.58 6.13
C PHE A 129 11.58 18.28 6.74
N ASP A 130 11.11 17.38 5.88
CA ASP A 130 10.83 16.00 6.27
C ASP A 130 12.12 15.29 6.70
N LEU A 131 12.06 14.59 7.83
CA LEU A 131 13.20 13.85 8.38
C LEU A 131 12.88 12.37 8.49
N PHE A 132 13.88 11.54 8.24
CA PHE A 132 13.90 10.15 8.66
C PHE A 132 14.61 10.01 10.01
N ALA A 133 14.05 9.19 10.89
CA ALA A 133 14.70 8.81 12.15
C ALA A 133 14.55 7.31 12.40
N SER A 134 15.57 6.71 13.01
CA SER A 134 15.52 5.31 13.46
C SER A 134 16.33 5.10 14.74
N ILE A 135 15.96 4.05 15.48
CA ILE A 135 16.60 3.64 16.72
C ILE A 135 16.68 2.12 16.85
N GLY A 136 17.63 1.65 17.66
CA GLY A 136 17.75 0.25 18.05
C GLY A 136 18.02 -0.68 16.87
N GLY A 137 17.17 -1.69 16.70
CA GLY A 137 17.33 -2.73 15.67
C GLY A 137 17.22 -2.25 14.21
N TYR A 138 16.96 -0.96 13.99
CA TYR A 138 16.78 -0.33 12.68
C TYR A 138 17.91 0.65 12.34
N GLY A 139 19.06 0.48 13.00
CA GLY A 139 20.13 1.48 12.98
C GLY A 139 19.88 2.59 13.98
N SER A 140 20.76 3.58 14.00
CA SER A 140 20.66 4.71 14.93
C SER A 140 20.87 6.01 14.18
N VAL A 141 19.74 6.61 13.83
CA VAL A 141 19.63 7.96 13.25
C VAL A 141 18.68 8.76 14.16
N PRO A 142 19.05 9.03 15.43
CA PRO A 142 18.14 9.59 16.41
C PRO A 142 17.94 11.10 16.21
N LEU A 143 16.78 11.58 16.66
CA LEU A 143 16.48 12.99 16.76
C LEU A 143 17.28 13.69 17.89
N PRO A 144 17.50 15.02 17.81
CA PRO A 144 17.08 15.93 16.74
C PRO A 144 17.96 15.88 15.48
N GLY A 145 19.05 15.09 15.50
CA GLY A 145 20.01 14.95 14.40
C GLY A 145 19.58 14.01 13.28
N GLY A 146 18.27 13.74 13.12
CA GLY A 146 17.72 12.84 12.11
C GLY A 146 18.24 13.15 10.70
N GLU A 147 18.04 12.22 9.77
CA GLU A 147 18.45 12.42 8.38
C GLU A 147 17.38 13.17 7.58
N LEU A 148 17.79 14.01 6.64
CA LEU A 148 16.85 14.55 5.67
C LEU A 148 16.23 13.40 4.87
N PHE A 149 14.91 13.46 4.68
CA PHE A 149 14.23 12.53 3.80
C PHE A 149 14.75 12.68 2.36
N VAL A 150 15.11 11.57 1.74
CA VAL A 150 15.57 11.52 0.34
C VAL A 150 14.63 10.63 -0.45
N LEU A 151 13.84 11.23 -1.34
CA LEU A 151 12.85 10.51 -2.16
C LEU A 151 13.48 9.38 -2.99
N ALA A 152 14.70 9.57 -3.50
CA ALA A 152 15.41 8.54 -4.27
C ALA A 152 15.70 7.25 -3.46
N ASN A 153 15.70 7.34 -2.13
CA ASN A 153 15.94 6.22 -1.23
C ASN A 153 14.65 5.57 -0.74
N TYR A 154 13.50 6.12 -1.09
CA TYR A 154 12.19 5.72 -0.63
C TYR A 154 11.45 4.94 -1.72
N SER A 155 10.74 3.90 -1.32
CA SER A 155 9.82 3.17 -2.19
C SER A 155 8.65 2.65 -1.38
N LEU A 156 7.45 2.93 -1.87
CA LEU A 156 6.21 2.31 -1.40
C LEU A 156 5.44 1.86 -2.64
N THR A 157 5.31 0.55 -2.82
CA THR A 157 4.68 -0.01 -4.02
C THR A 157 3.55 -0.96 -3.63
N PRO A 158 2.35 -0.83 -4.24
CA PRO A 158 1.26 -1.75 -3.96
C PRO A 158 1.64 -3.15 -4.43
N VAL A 159 1.35 -4.14 -3.60
CA VAL A 159 1.47 -5.55 -3.96
C VAL A 159 0.28 -5.89 -4.83
N PRO A 160 0.46 -6.36 -6.08
CA PRO A 160 -0.66 -6.77 -6.91
C PRO A 160 -1.43 -7.89 -6.22
N GLU A 161 -2.70 -7.65 -5.90
CA GLU A 161 -3.57 -8.73 -5.46
C GLU A 161 -3.69 -9.76 -6.60
N PRO A 162 -3.62 -11.07 -6.31
CA PRO A 162 -3.81 -12.07 -7.34
C PRO A 162 -5.19 -11.87 -7.97
N ALA A 163 -5.22 -11.59 -9.28
CA ALA A 163 -6.43 -11.43 -10.08
C ALA A 163 -7.24 -12.73 -10.08
N THR A 164 -7.96 -12.98 -9.00
CA THR A 164 -8.70 -14.21 -8.79
C THR A 164 -10.15 -13.87 -8.54
N VAL A 165 -11.01 -14.63 -9.22
CA VAL A 165 -12.44 -14.86 -8.97
C VAL A 165 -13.47 -14.12 -9.84
N LEU A 166 -13.27 -12.89 -10.34
CA LEU A 166 -14.30 -12.28 -11.22
C LEU A 166 -14.23 -12.74 -12.69
N GLY A 167 -13.04 -13.06 -13.21
CA GLY A 167 -12.85 -13.55 -14.57
C GLY A 167 -13.16 -15.04 -14.79
N LEU A 168 -13.25 -15.83 -13.71
CA LEU A 168 -13.48 -17.29 -13.79
C LEU A 168 -14.97 -17.67 -13.78
N LEU A 169 -15.85 -16.81 -13.27
CA LEU A 169 -17.30 -17.02 -13.30
C LEU A 169 -17.91 -16.78 -14.70
N SER A 170 -17.29 -15.92 -15.52
CA SER A 170 -17.77 -15.62 -16.88
C SER A 170 -17.50 -16.75 -17.88
N VAL A 171 -16.47 -17.58 -17.67
CA VAL A 171 -16.17 -18.72 -18.55
C VAL A 171 -17.00 -19.96 -18.22
N ALA A 172 -17.37 -20.16 -16.95
CA ALA A 172 -18.24 -21.27 -16.55
C ALA A 172 -19.71 -21.09 -17.00
N GLY A 173 -20.18 -19.85 -17.16
CA GLY A 173 -21.56 -19.55 -17.57
C GLY A 173 -21.87 -19.82 -19.05
N VAL A 174 -20.89 -19.67 -19.94
CA VAL A 174 -21.11 -19.86 -21.40
C VAL A 174 -21.01 -21.34 -21.81
N GLY A 175 -20.24 -22.15 -21.07
CA GLY A 175 -20.09 -23.59 -21.35
C GLY A 175 -21.35 -24.42 -21.07
N LEU A 176 -22.25 -23.95 -20.19
CA LEU A 176 -23.48 -24.67 -19.86
C LEU A 176 -24.64 -24.41 -20.84
N LEU A 177 -24.64 -23.26 -21.53
CA LEU A 177 -25.71 -22.89 -22.47
C LEU A 177 -25.61 -23.61 -23.83
N CYS A 178 -24.42 -24.06 -24.22
CA CYS A 178 -24.25 -24.85 -25.46
C CYS A 178 -24.56 -26.35 -25.30
N LYS A 179 -24.80 -26.85 -24.09
CA LYS A 179 -25.10 -28.28 -23.85
C LYS A 179 -26.61 -28.61 -23.78
N GLY A 180 -27.48 -27.59 -23.80
CA GLY A 180 -28.94 -27.75 -23.69
C GLY A 180 -29.70 -28.02 -25.00
N ARG A 181 -29.06 -28.04 -26.17
CA ARG A 181 -29.74 -28.34 -27.46
C ARG A 181 -29.25 -29.65 -28.09
N LYS A 182 -29.23 -30.74 -27.33
CA LYS A 182 -29.08 -32.08 -27.91
C LYS A 182 -29.87 -33.16 -27.19
N LEU A 183 -31.11 -32.87 -26.80
CA LEU A 183 -32.12 -33.88 -26.50
C LEU A 183 -33.47 -33.29 -26.93
N GLU A 184 -34.32 -34.13 -27.54
CA GLU A 184 -35.60 -33.83 -28.21
C GLU A 184 -35.42 -33.26 -29.63
N GLY A 185 -35.82 -33.89 -30.73
CA GLY A 185 -36.55 -35.12 -31.04
C GLY A 185 -36.77 -35.09 -32.55
#